data_AF-A0A8J2IKH6-F1
#
_entry.id   AF-A0A8J2IKH6-F1
#
_cell.length_a   1.000
_cell.length_b   1.000
_cell.length_c   1.000
_cell.angle_alpha   90.00
_cell.angle_beta   90.00
_cell.angle_gamma   90.00
#
_symmetry.space_group_name_H-M   'P 1'
#
loop_
_entity.id
_entity.type
_entity.pdbx_description
1 polymer ?
#
loop_
_entity_poly.entity_id
_entity_poly.type
_entity_poly.pdbx_seq_one_letter_code
_entity_poly.pdbx_strand_id
1 'polypeptide(L)'
;MKFTLIAALIAPALAINIPRELQERTGQCGDNCARAVVPGHRGPIVVASYKAECEAYLKVTTTPEASTVYVTKSIPTYASACSGEPRYLTACSCAGASAVTVEAARPTVTKTVYV
;
A
#
# COMPACT_ATOMS: atom_id res chain seq x y z
N MET A 1 13.89 -34.28 -64.04
CA MET A 1 13.21 -33.35 -63.11
C MET A 1 12.51 -34.16 -62.03
N LYS A 2 12.95 -34.07 -60.77
CA LYS A 2 12.21 -34.60 -59.63
C LYS A 2 12.60 -33.79 -58.40
N PHE A 3 11.84 -32.72 -58.13
CA PHE A 3 11.98 -31.90 -56.92
C PHE A 3 11.24 -32.60 -55.78
N THR A 4 11.97 -33.07 -54.78
CA THR A 4 11.39 -33.53 -53.50
C THR A 4 11.17 -32.32 -52.59
N LEU A 5 9.91 -31.93 -52.41
CA LEU A 5 9.46 -30.96 -51.43
C LEU A 5 9.40 -31.62 -50.04
N ILE A 6 10.20 -31.13 -49.08
CA ILE A 6 10.08 -31.47 -47.66
C ILE A 6 9.02 -30.53 -47.08
N ALA A 7 7.82 -31.04 -46.81
CA ALA A 7 6.79 -30.32 -46.08
C ALA A 7 7.12 -30.36 -44.58
N ALA A 8 7.61 -29.25 -44.03
CA ALA A 8 7.74 -29.07 -42.59
C ALA A 8 6.34 -28.96 -41.97
N LEU A 9 5.93 -29.98 -41.22
CA LEU A 9 4.76 -29.95 -40.34
C LEU A 9 5.06 -29.00 -39.17
N ILE A 10 4.67 -27.74 -39.32
CA ILE A 10 4.57 -26.80 -38.21
C ILE A 10 3.34 -27.23 -37.41
N ALA A 11 3.55 -27.90 -36.27
CA ALA A 11 2.47 -28.16 -35.33
C ALA A 11 1.95 -26.80 -34.81
N PRO A 12 0.65 -26.50 -34.87
CA PRO A 12 0.11 -25.35 -34.19
C PRO A 12 0.24 -25.62 -32.68
N ALA A 13 1.08 -24.83 -32.01
CA ALA A 13 1.02 -24.72 -30.56
C ALA A 13 -0.35 -24.11 -30.20
N LEU A 14 -1.35 -24.97 -30.03
CA LEU A 14 -2.56 -24.57 -29.33
C LEU A 14 -2.11 -24.17 -27.92
N ALA A 15 -2.15 -22.87 -27.63
CA ALA A 15 -2.15 -22.38 -26.26
C ALA A 15 -3.42 -22.92 -25.61
N ILE A 16 -3.34 -24.15 -25.11
CA ILE A 16 -4.31 -24.68 -24.15
C ILE A 16 -4.32 -23.68 -23.02
N ASN A 17 -5.47 -23.05 -22.77
CA ASN A 17 -5.75 -22.32 -21.55
C ASN A 17 -5.70 -23.35 -20.43
N ILE A 18 -4.49 -23.64 -19.95
CA ILE A 18 -4.29 -24.50 -18.79
C ILE A 18 -5.01 -23.78 -17.66
N PRO A 19 -6.09 -24.35 -17.09
CA PRO A 19 -6.72 -23.75 -15.93
C PRO A 19 -5.63 -23.58 -14.87
N ARG A 20 -5.63 -22.45 -14.16
CA ARG A 20 -4.66 -22.11 -13.10
C ARG A 20 -4.45 -23.24 -12.06
N GLU A 21 -5.36 -24.20 -12.02
CA GLU A 21 -5.31 -25.50 -11.33
C GLU A 21 -4.15 -26.43 -11.72
N LEU A 22 -3.59 -26.28 -12.92
CA LEU A 22 -2.44 -27.05 -13.42
C LEU A 22 -1.18 -26.16 -13.56
N GLN A 23 -1.14 -25.01 -12.87
CA GLN A 23 0.10 -24.26 -12.64
C GLN A 23 1.12 -25.25 -12.06
N GLU A 24 2.23 -25.48 -12.76
CA GLU A 24 3.25 -26.43 -12.30
C GLU A 24 3.58 -26.17 -10.83
N ARG A 25 3.29 -27.17 -10.00
CA ARG A 25 3.55 -27.17 -8.56
C ARG A 25 5.04 -27.44 -8.31
N THR A 26 5.90 -26.61 -8.86
CA THR A 26 7.35 -26.64 -8.61
C THR A 26 7.70 -25.52 -7.61
N GLY A 27 8.65 -25.78 -6.70
CA GLY A 27 9.01 -24.85 -5.62
C GLY A 27 8.04 -24.82 -4.43
N GLN A 28 7.99 -23.69 -3.72
CA GLN A 28 7.21 -23.45 -2.48
C GLN A 28 5.71 -23.81 -2.62
N CYS A 29 5.14 -23.74 -3.83
CA CYS A 29 3.72 -24.02 -4.09
C CYS A 29 3.42 -25.51 -4.36
N GLY A 30 4.43 -26.38 -4.33
CA GLY A 30 4.30 -27.82 -4.54
C GLY A 30 4.41 -28.69 -3.29
N ASP A 31 4.75 -28.08 -2.15
CA ASP A 31 4.87 -28.76 -0.87
C ASP A 31 3.50 -29.15 -0.28
N ASN A 32 3.53 -29.96 0.78
CA ASN A 32 2.32 -30.44 1.45
C ASN A 32 1.50 -29.30 2.08
N CYS A 33 2.12 -28.16 2.40
CA CYS A 33 1.44 -26.99 2.96
C CYS A 33 0.58 -26.31 1.88
N ALA A 34 1.17 -26.03 0.71
CA ALA A 34 0.45 -25.50 -0.45
C ALA A 34 -0.65 -26.47 -0.94
N ARG A 35 -0.47 -27.79 -0.78
CA ARG A 35 -1.55 -28.78 -1.04
C ARG A 35 -2.75 -28.62 -0.11
N ALA A 36 -2.50 -28.29 1.15
CA ALA A 36 -3.55 -28.11 2.13
C ALA A 36 -4.32 -26.80 1.90
N VAL A 37 -3.62 -25.71 1.56
CA VAL A 37 -4.14 -24.33 1.55
C VAL A 37 -4.61 -23.86 0.16
N VAL A 38 -4.06 -24.39 -0.93
CA VAL A 38 -4.47 -24.05 -2.32
C VAL A 38 -5.17 -25.23 -3.03
N PRO A 39 -6.31 -25.74 -2.51
CA PRO A 39 -6.98 -26.90 -3.07
C PRO A 39 -8.05 -26.47 -4.09
N GLY A 40 -7.70 -26.13 -5.31
CA GLY A 40 -8.70 -25.70 -6.30
C GLY A 40 -9.63 -26.83 -6.83
N HIS A 41 -9.40 -28.07 -6.38
CA HIS A 41 -10.35 -29.18 -6.54
C HIS A 41 -11.43 -29.23 -5.44
N ARG A 42 -11.37 -28.38 -4.40
CA ARG A 42 -12.45 -28.28 -3.41
C ARG A 42 -13.55 -27.38 -3.96
N GLY A 43 -14.79 -27.62 -3.52
CA GLY A 43 -15.93 -26.81 -3.94
C GLY A 43 -15.73 -25.32 -3.63
N PRO A 44 -16.42 -24.41 -4.35
CA PRO A 44 -16.14 -22.97 -4.34
C PRO A 44 -16.28 -22.33 -2.95
N ILE A 45 -17.18 -22.83 -2.11
CA ILE A 45 -17.36 -22.36 -0.73
C ILE A 45 -16.10 -22.60 0.13
N VAL A 46 -15.45 -23.75 -0.04
CA VAL A 46 -14.27 -24.12 0.73
C VAL A 46 -13.04 -23.35 0.25
N VAL A 47 -12.93 -23.13 -1.06
CA VAL A 47 -11.85 -22.29 -1.62
C VAL A 47 -12.00 -20.84 -1.17
N ALA A 48 -13.22 -20.31 -1.12
CA ALA A 48 -13.48 -18.96 -0.64
C ALA A 48 -13.15 -18.79 0.85
N SER A 49 -13.49 -19.76 1.70
CA SER A 49 -13.14 -19.69 3.12
C SER A 49 -11.62 -19.73 3.33
N TYR A 50 -10.90 -20.61 2.63
CA TYR A 50 -9.45 -20.75 2.81
C TYR A 50 -8.69 -19.49 2.36
N LYS A 51 -9.19 -18.85 1.30
CA LYS A 51 -8.70 -17.55 0.88
C LYS A 51 -8.92 -16.50 1.96
N ALA A 52 -10.11 -16.44 2.56
CA ALA A 52 -10.41 -15.49 3.64
C ALA A 52 -9.51 -15.70 4.87
N GLU A 53 -9.22 -16.96 5.22
CA GLU A 53 -8.28 -17.30 6.30
C GLU A 53 -6.85 -16.82 5.97
N CYS A 54 -6.39 -16.97 4.72
CA CYS A 54 -5.09 -16.46 4.30
C CYS A 54 -5.04 -14.92 4.36
N GLU A 55 -6.09 -14.24 3.92
CA GLU A 55 -6.21 -12.79 3.99
C GLU A 55 -6.23 -12.29 5.44
N ALA A 56 -6.90 -13.02 6.34
CA ALA A 56 -6.89 -12.74 7.77
C ALA A 56 -5.50 -12.94 8.39
N TYR A 57 -4.81 -14.02 8.02
CA TYR A 57 -3.44 -14.30 8.48
C TYR A 57 -2.44 -13.22 8.04
N LEU A 58 -2.58 -12.71 6.81
CA LEU A 58 -1.74 -11.64 6.27
C LEU A 58 -2.16 -10.23 6.70
N LYS A 59 -3.28 -10.10 7.42
CA LYS A 59 -3.82 -8.79 7.81
C LYS A 59 -2.90 -8.12 8.84
N VAL A 60 -2.34 -6.98 8.46
CA VAL A 60 -1.54 -6.13 9.36
C VAL A 60 -2.35 -4.89 9.72
N THR A 61 -2.62 -4.72 11.02
CA THR A 61 -3.15 -3.46 11.56
C THR A 61 -1.98 -2.59 12.02
N THR A 62 -1.93 -1.35 11.56
CA THR A 62 -0.95 -0.35 12.01
C THR A 62 -1.66 0.79 12.72
N THR A 63 -1.27 1.06 13.95
CA THR A 63 -1.66 2.27 14.67
C THR A 63 -0.55 3.30 14.47
N PRO A 64 -0.81 4.48 13.91
CA PRO A 64 0.21 5.52 13.80
C PRO A 64 0.61 6.03 15.19
N GLU A 65 1.82 6.59 15.29
CA GLU A 65 2.28 7.24 16.52
C GLU A 65 1.47 8.51 16.80
N ALA A 66 1.32 8.83 18.09
CA ALA A 66 0.70 10.08 18.50
C ALA A 66 1.59 11.27 18.07
N SER A 67 0.98 12.30 17.48
CA SER A 67 1.67 13.53 17.08
C SER A 67 1.20 14.70 17.95
N THR A 68 2.14 15.51 18.43
CA THR A 68 1.88 16.76 19.15
C THR A 68 2.13 17.97 18.24
N VAL A 69 1.31 19.02 18.38
CA VAL A 69 1.47 20.28 17.65
C VAL A 69 1.84 21.38 18.64
N TYR A 70 2.98 22.04 18.43
CA TYR A 70 3.42 23.17 19.22
C TYR A 70 3.19 24.47 18.44
N VAL A 71 2.62 25.47 19.11
CA VAL A 71 2.44 26.82 18.57
C VAL A 71 3.30 27.78 19.37
N THR A 72 4.36 28.28 18.77
CA THR A 72 5.20 29.33 19.38
C THR A 72 4.71 30.70 18.92
N LYS A 73 4.35 31.56 19.88
CA LYS A 73 4.01 32.96 19.64
C LYS A 73 5.01 33.85 20.35
N SER A 74 5.50 34.87 19.67
CA SER A 74 6.37 35.88 20.26
C SER A 74 5.94 37.27 19.80
N ILE A 75 5.77 38.19 20.76
CA ILE A 75 5.54 39.59 20.46
C ILE A 75 6.91 40.25 20.24
N PRO A 76 7.16 40.89 19.09
CA PRO A 76 8.45 41.50 18.81
C PRO A 76 8.69 42.71 19.72
N THR A 77 9.97 43.01 19.99
CA THR A 77 10.36 44.06 20.95
C THR A 77 9.82 45.44 20.59
N TYR A 78 9.72 45.78 19.30
CA TYR A 78 9.15 47.06 18.85
C TYR A 78 7.67 47.20 19.21
N ALA A 79 6.96 46.08 19.42
CA ALA A 79 5.54 46.04 19.76
C ALA A 79 5.30 45.98 21.29
N SER A 80 6.29 46.39 22.10
CA SER A 80 6.18 46.46 23.56
C SER A 80 4.99 47.32 24.04
N ALA A 81 4.63 48.34 23.26
CA ALA A 81 3.46 49.20 23.51
C ALA A 81 2.11 48.46 23.42
N CYS A 82 2.06 47.28 22.79
CA CYS A 82 0.83 46.50 22.70
C CYS A 82 0.41 45.89 24.05
N SER A 83 1.29 45.84 25.07
CA SER A 83 0.93 45.33 26.41
C SER A 83 0.36 43.91 26.42
N GLY A 84 0.80 43.06 25.49
CA GLY A 84 0.47 41.63 25.45
C GLY A 84 -0.26 41.15 24.19
N GLU A 85 -0.52 39.85 24.15
CA GLU A 85 -0.98 39.14 22.96
C GLU A 85 -2.33 39.64 22.42
N PRO A 86 -3.38 39.85 23.25
CA PRO A 86 -4.68 40.24 22.73
C PRO A 86 -4.65 41.55 21.92
N ARG A 87 -3.91 42.53 22.41
CA ARG A 87 -3.76 43.84 21.76
C ARG A 87 -2.84 43.79 20.55
N TYR A 88 -1.80 42.96 20.57
CA TYR A 88 -0.98 42.72 19.39
C TYR A 88 -1.79 42.06 18.28
N LEU A 89 -2.66 41.09 18.60
CA LEU A 89 -3.58 40.48 17.64
C LEU A 89 -4.55 41.50 17.03
N THR A 90 -5.12 42.41 17.82
CA THR A 90 -5.94 43.51 17.29
C THR A 90 -5.15 44.38 16.32
N ALA A 91 -3.91 44.75 16.66
CA ALA A 91 -3.04 45.54 15.79
C ALA A 91 -2.70 44.81 14.48
N CYS A 92 -2.44 43.50 14.53
CA CYS A 92 -2.25 42.67 13.34
C CYS A 92 -3.50 42.66 12.43
N SER A 93 -4.71 42.56 13.01
CA SER A 93 -5.95 42.67 12.25
C SER A 93 -6.11 44.04 11.58
N CYS A 94 -5.77 45.13 12.28
CA CYS A 94 -5.76 46.48 11.69
C CYS A 94 -4.76 46.63 10.54
N ALA A 95 -3.63 45.92 10.61
CA ALA A 95 -2.63 45.88 9.55
C ALA A 95 -3.00 44.96 8.38
N GLY A 96 -4.15 44.28 8.43
CA GLY A 96 -4.59 43.33 7.40
C GLY A 96 -3.78 42.04 7.36
N ALA A 97 -3.04 41.71 8.43
CA ALA A 97 -2.26 40.48 8.50
C ALA A 97 -3.19 39.26 8.63
N SER A 98 -2.86 38.19 7.93
CA SER A 98 -3.55 36.90 8.02
C SER A 98 -2.63 35.85 8.63
N ALA A 99 -3.20 34.97 9.45
CA ALA A 99 -2.45 33.85 10.00
C ALA A 99 -2.13 32.84 8.88
N VAL A 100 -0.89 32.35 8.86
CA VAL A 100 -0.46 31.26 7.98
C VAL A 100 -0.04 30.08 8.85
N THR A 101 -0.58 28.92 8.55
CA THR A 101 -0.15 27.65 9.16
C THR A 101 0.95 27.05 8.31
N VAL A 102 2.13 26.84 8.90
CA VAL A 102 3.23 26.11 8.27
C VAL A 102 3.23 24.71 8.86
N GLU A 103 2.90 23.71 8.04
CA GLU A 103 3.00 22.31 8.43
C GLU A 103 4.42 21.83 8.11
N ALA A 104 5.17 21.43 9.14
CA ALA A 104 6.45 20.76 8.96
C ALA A 104 6.22 19.34 8.41
N ALA A 105 7.22 18.78 7.72
CA ALA A 105 7.13 17.43 7.18
C ALA A 105 6.83 16.42 8.30
N ARG A 106 5.80 15.60 8.12
CA ARG A 106 5.50 14.49 9.05
C ARG A 106 6.60 13.42 8.93
N PRO A 107 7.02 12.79 10.04
CA PRO A 107 7.93 11.65 9.96
C PRO A 107 7.27 10.51 9.15
N THR A 108 8.01 9.96 8.19
CA THR A 108 7.54 8.80 7.40
C THR A 108 8.08 7.53 8.03
N VAL A 109 7.19 6.61 8.39
CA VAL A 109 7.56 5.28 8.88
C VAL A 109 7.44 4.28 7.73
N THR A 110 8.56 3.69 7.31
CA THR A 110 8.56 2.60 6.32
C THR A 110 8.53 1.27 7.05
N LYS A 111 7.43 0.53 6.90
CA LYS A 111 7.30 -0.84 7.43
C LYS A 111 7.45 -1.85 6.29
N THR A 112 8.57 -2.55 6.28
CA THR A 112 8.75 -3.70 5.38
C THR A 112 8.01 -4.90 5.96
N VAL A 113 7.03 -5.41 5.22
CA VAL A 113 6.34 -6.67 5.52
C VAL A 113 6.93 -7.74 4.61
N TYR A 114 7.52 -8.77 5.21
CA TYR A 114 8.00 -9.94 4.48
C TYR A 114 6.86 -10.95 4.35
N VAL A 115 6.60 -11.42 3.12
CA VAL A 115 5.70 -12.53 2.79
C VAL A 115 6.49 -13.68 2.20
#